data_AF-A0A523Z4B9-F1
#
_entry.id   AF-A0A523Z4B9-F1
#
_cell.length_a   1.000
_cell.length_b   1.000
_cell.length_c   1.000
_cell.angle_alpha   90.00
_cell.angle_beta   90.00
_cell.angle_gamma   90.00
#
_symmetry.space_group_name_H-M   'P 1'
#
loop_
_entity.id
_entity.type
_entity.pdbx_description
1 polymer ?
#
loop_
_entity_poly.entity_id
_entity_poly.type
_entity_poly.pdbx_seq_one_letter_code
_entity_poly.pdbx_strand_id
1 'polypeptide(L)'
;MPQGSRPEMLPAVSSDIVDDSPATQVKSAGPVGRATMDMLSELRPIFYPRALAVVGVSRDETKFGSRFLQALLDFGFKGKIYPVSPAGTEILGLRTYPNVRDVPGPVDLAAIMVPAHLVPAVLEDCLAKGVKGAEVFTSGFAETGEERGRDLERELTLIARRGIRIVGPNCFGIYCPASGLTLLPGGDFPRESGPVAFISQSGGHAVEFAREARGRGIRFSKVISYGNGCDLNEADLLEYMAQDGETKIVAMYIEGPREGRRFAQLVRGLAPRKPVVIWKAGLTRAGGRAAHSHTASLGGEEAVWDALFKQAAAVPVCGLEELADTVLAFLHLPASTGRRAGVVGGGGGISVAAADACD
;
A
#
# COMPACT_ATOMS: atom_id res chain seq x y z
N MET A 1 57.14 -0.33 -59.64
CA MET A 1 56.57 0.11 -60.92
C MET A 1 55.10 -0.33 -60.98
N PRO A 2 54.21 0.32 -61.73
CA PRO A 2 54.02 1.76 -61.86
C PRO A 2 52.53 2.18 -61.72
N GLN A 3 52.26 3.50 -61.54
CA GLN A 3 50.96 4.20 -61.81
C GLN A 3 49.73 3.71 -60.99
N GLY A 4 48.77 4.54 -60.55
CA GLY A 4 48.33 5.88 -60.96
C GLY A 4 46.83 5.79 -61.23
N SER A 5 45.94 6.31 -60.38
CA SER A 5 45.28 7.63 -60.61
C SER A 5 44.24 7.92 -59.51
N ARG A 6 43.99 9.21 -59.24
CA ARG A 6 42.69 9.73 -58.75
C ARG A 6 41.93 10.26 -59.97
N PRO A 7 40.59 10.19 -60.01
CA PRO A 7 39.78 11.32 -59.53
C PRO A 7 38.53 10.84 -58.72
N GLU A 8 37.54 11.63 -58.28
CA GLU A 8 37.28 13.09 -58.35
C GLU A 8 36.55 13.56 -57.05
N MET A 9 35.74 14.63 -57.11
CA MET A 9 34.63 14.92 -56.19
C MET A 9 33.32 15.07 -56.97
N LEU A 10 32.18 14.75 -56.36
CA LEU A 10 30.84 15.15 -56.83
C LEU A 10 30.18 16.09 -55.81
N PRO A 11 29.30 17.01 -56.25
CA PRO A 11 28.96 18.21 -55.49
C PRO A 11 27.85 18.03 -54.47
N ALA A 12 27.79 18.95 -53.51
CA ALA A 12 26.64 19.14 -52.64
C ALA A 12 25.43 19.65 -53.43
N VAL A 13 24.25 19.15 -53.09
CA VAL A 13 22.96 19.72 -53.51
C VAL A 13 22.20 20.11 -52.26
N SER A 14 21.94 21.40 -52.09
CA SER A 14 20.93 21.89 -51.16
C SER A 14 19.59 21.99 -51.88
N SER A 15 18.51 21.67 -51.19
CA SER A 15 17.19 22.18 -51.50
C SER A 15 16.38 22.20 -50.22
N ASP A 16 16.17 23.40 -49.68
CA ASP A 16 15.26 23.64 -48.58
C ASP A 16 13.84 23.21 -48.97
N ILE A 17 13.21 22.38 -48.13
CA ILE A 17 11.74 22.29 -48.06
C ILE A 17 11.37 22.51 -46.61
N VAL A 18 10.82 23.70 -46.36
CA VAL A 18 10.25 24.11 -45.09
C VAL A 18 8.83 23.54 -45.00
N ASP A 19 8.59 22.62 -44.06
CA ASP A 19 7.23 22.28 -43.63
C ASP A 19 6.87 23.14 -42.41
N ASP A 20 6.18 24.24 -42.67
CA ASP A 20 5.70 25.19 -41.66
C ASP A 20 4.35 24.74 -41.10
N SER A 21 4.39 23.70 -40.27
CA SER A 21 3.23 23.18 -39.55
C SER A 21 3.35 23.53 -38.06
N PRO A 22 2.41 24.30 -37.46
CA PRO A 22 2.57 24.79 -36.10
C PRO A 22 2.46 23.66 -35.09
N ALA A 23 3.60 23.28 -34.50
CA ALA A 23 3.66 22.34 -33.39
C ALA A 23 2.91 22.93 -32.17
N THR A 24 1.64 22.54 -32.02
CA THR A 24 0.79 22.92 -30.90
C THR A 24 1.48 22.51 -29.59
N GLN A 25 2.06 23.48 -28.89
CA GLN A 25 2.67 23.27 -27.59
C GLN A 25 1.57 22.89 -26.58
N VAL A 26 1.35 21.59 -26.43
CA VAL A 26 0.64 21.03 -25.28
C VAL A 26 1.49 21.32 -24.05
N LYS A 27 1.24 22.47 -23.42
CA LYS A 27 1.81 22.82 -22.12
C LYS A 27 1.46 21.68 -21.16
N SER A 28 2.46 20.93 -20.72
CA SER A 28 2.30 19.93 -19.70
C SER A 28 1.76 20.61 -18.45
N ALA A 29 0.52 20.29 -18.08
CA ALA A 29 -0.04 20.72 -16.81
C ALA A 29 0.76 20.04 -15.70
N GLY A 30 1.69 20.79 -15.10
CA GLY A 30 2.37 20.37 -13.88
C GLY A 30 1.34 20.08 -12.78
N PRO A 31 1.69 19.25 -11.78
CA PRO A 31 0.75 18.91 -10.72
C PRO A 31 0.28 20.19 -10.02
N VAL A 32 -1.02 20.45 -10.08
CA VAL A 32 -1.67 21.55 -9.36
C VAL A 32 -1.30 21.41 -7.89
N GLY A 33 -0.76 22.49 -7.31
CA GLY A 33 -0.19 22.46 -5.97
C GLY A 33 -1.18 21.90 -4.95
N ARG A 34 -0.84 20.75 -4.38
CA ARG A 34 -1.57 20.15 -3.25
C ARG A 34 -1.41 21.12 -2.08
N ALA A 35 -2.41 21.97 -1.87
CA ALA A 35 -2.48 22.78 -0.67
C ALA A 35 -2.34 21.84 0.54
N THR A 36 -1.53 22.22 1.53
CA THR A 36 -1.15 21.38 2.68
C THR A 36 -2.33 21.18 3.64
N MET A 37 -3.31 20.42 3.17
CA MET A 37 -4.33 19.80 3.99
C MET A 37 -3.64 18.73 4.82
N ASP A 38 -3.86 18.76 6.13
CA ASP A 38 -3.25 17.83 7.08
C ASP A 38 -3.67 16.39 6.74
N MET A 39 -2.71 15.55 6.35
CA MET A 39 -2.95 14.14 5.99
C MET A 39 -3.56 13.36 7.16
N LEU A 40 -3.26 13.75 8.41
CA LEU A 40 -3.94 13.17 9.57
C LEU A 40 -5.45 13.45 9.52
N SER A 41 -5.84 14.70 9.31
CA SER A 41 -7.26 15.10 9.20
C SER A 41 -7.96 14.41 8.02
N GLU A 42 -7.28 14.28 6.87
CA GLU A 42 -7.83 13.70 5.65
C GLU A 42 -8.12 12.20 5.81
N LEU A 43 -7.17 11.43 6.36
CA LEU A 43 -7.31 9.97 6.47
C LEU A 43 -7.92 9.51 7.82
N ARG A 44 -8.17 10.42 8.77
CA ARG A 44 -8.84 10.10 10.05
C ARG A 44 -10.17 9.34 9.88
N PRO A 45 -11.07 9.70 8.94
CA PRO A 45 -12.32 8.94 8.74
C PRO A 45 -12.11 7.52 8.20
N ILE A 46 -10.93 7.25 7.62
CA ILE A 46 -10.57 5.94 7.02
C ILE A 46 -9.98 5.02 8.10
N PHE A 47 -9.10 5.54 8.97
CA PHE A 47 -8.54 4.77 10.07
C PHE A 47 -9.49 4.65 11.28
N TYR A 48 -10.37 5.64 11.49
CA TYR A 48 -11.30 5.70 12.62
C TYR A 48 -12.76 5.99 12.18
N PRO A 49 -13.35 5.19 11.28
CA PRO A 49 -14.74 5.35 10.87
C PRO A 49 -15.70 5.08 12.03
N ARG A 50 -16.75 5.89 12.15
CA ARG A 50 -17.87 5.67 13.07
C ARG A 50 -18.97 4.82 12.42
N ALA A 51 -18.93 4.72 11.09
CA ALA A 51 -19.86 3.96 10.28
C ALA A 51 -19.15 3.39 9.05
N LEU A 52 -19.33 2.09 8.81
CA LEU A 52 -18.74 1.32 7.72
C LEU A 52 -19.85 0.65 6.91
N ALA A 53 -19.85 0.85 5.58
CA ALA A 53 -20.66 0.04 4.67
C ALA A 53 -19.83 -1.17 4.19
N VAL A 54 -20.42 -2.36 4.11
CA VAL A 54 -19.77 -3.56 3.55
C VAL A 54 -20.56 -4.01 2.33
N VAL A 55 -20.00 -3.83 1.13
CA VAL A 55 -20.69 -4.01 -0.16
C VAL A 55 -20.28 -5.32 -0.81
N GLY A 56 -21.26 -6.14 -1.20
CA GLY A 56 -21.03 -7.48 -1.75
C GLY A 56 -21.24 -8.62 -0.75
N VAL A 57 -21.89 -8.33 0.38
CA VAL A 57 -22.31 -9.34 1.36
C VAL A 57 -23.44 -10.20 0.78
N SER A 58 -23.49 -11.49 1.12
CA SER A 58 -24.62 -12.37 0.77
C SER A 58 -24.91 -13.38 1.89
N ARG A 59 -25.96 -14.19 1.73
CA ARG A 59 -26.24 -15.33 2.62
C ARG A 59 -25.23 -16.48 2.49
N ASP A 60 -24.36 -16.44 1.49
CA ASP A 60 -23.27 -17.39 1.32
C ASP A 60 -22.08 -16.89 2.14
N GLU A 61 -21.86 -17.53 3.28
CA GLU A 61 -20.80 -17.20 4.24
C GLU A 61 -19.39 -17.45 3.70
N THR A 62 -19.23 -18.18 2.59
CA THR A 62 -17.92 -18.44 1.98
C THR A 62 -17.39 -17.25 1.17
N LYS A 63 -18.27 -16.33 0.75
CA LYS A 63 -17.87 -15.16 -0.06
C LYS A 63 -17.12 -14.13 0.78
N PHE A 64 -16.16 -13.46 0.15
CA PHE A 64 -15.30 -12.46 0.80
C PHE A 64 -16.10 -11.37 1.54
N GLY A 65 -17.20 -10.85 0.95
CA GLY A 65 -18.12 -9.91 1.61
C GLY A 65 -18.65 -10.39 2.96
N SER A 66 -19.16 -11.61 2.99
CA SER A 66 -19.70 -12.25 4.20
C SER A 66 -18.60 -12.56 5.22
N ARG A 67 -17.46 -13.08 4.75
CA ARG A 67 -16.29 -13.38 5.60
C ARG A 67 -15.69 -12.14 6.25
N PHE A 68 -15.69 -11.00 5.55
CA PHE A 68 -15.22 -9.73 6.09
C PHE A 68 -16.20 -9.12 7.08
N LEU A 69 -17.50 -9.19 6.78
CA LEU A 69 -18.54 -8.81 7.74
C LEU A 69 -18.40 -9.61 9.04
N GLN A 70 -18.19 -10.93 8.95
CA GLN A 70 -17.91 -11.78 10.11
C GLN A 70 -16.61 -11.36 10.82
N ALA A 71 -15.51 -11.13 10.10
CA ALA A 71 -14.24 -10.71 10.70
C ALA A 71 -14.34 -9.39 11.47
N LEU A 72 -15.12 -8.41 10.99
CA LEU A 72 -15.39 -7.15 11.69
C LEU A 72 -16.20 -7.35 12.98
N LEU A 73 -17.18 -8.26 12.96
CA LEU A 73 -17.97 -8.63 14.13
C LEU A 73 -17.12 -9.38 15.17
N ASP A 74 -16.33 -10.36 14.72
CA ASP A 74 -15.42 -11.15 15.55
C ASP A 74 -14.31 -10.29 16.17
N PHE A 75 -13.77 -9.31 15.42
CA PHE A 75 -12.76 -8.39 15.93
C PHE A 75 -13.36 -7.34 16.88
N GLY A 76 -14.65 -7.01 16.72
CA GLY A 76 -15.38 -6.06 17.56
C GLY A 76 -15.28 -4.61 17.09
N PHE A 77 -15.58 -4.37 15.80
CA PHE A 77 -15.67 -3.01 15.26
C PHE A 77 -16.60 -2.11 16.09
N LYS A 78 -16.12 -0.93 16.46
CA LYS A 78 -16.80 -0.05 17.44
C LYS A 78 -17.86 0.86 16.82
N GLY A 79 -17.86 1.00 15.49
CA GLY A 79 -18.81 1.80 14.75
C GLY A 79 -20.05 1.02 14.31
N LYS A 80 -20.94 1.70 13.57
CA LYS A 80 -22.09 1.05 12.91
C LYS A 80 -21.64 0.29 11.67
N ILE A 81 -22.11 -0.94 11.49
CA ILE A 81 -21.90 -1.71 10.26
C ILE A 81 -23.19 -1.74 9.45
N TYR A 82 -23.07 -1.46 8.16
CA TYR A 82 -24.19 -1.44 7.22
C TYR A 82 -23.89 -2.40 6.05
N PRO A 83 -24.39 -3.65 6.09
CA PRO A 83 -24.27 -4.57 4.97
C PRO A 83 -25.05 -4.06 3.76
N VAL A 84 -24.41 -4.05 2.60
CA VAL A 84 -25.00 -3.64 1.32
C VAL A 84 -25.05 -4.84 0.38
N SER A 85 -26.27 -5.23 0.03
CA SER A 85 -26.59 -6.39 -0.79
C SER A 85 -27.92 -6.17 -1.51
N PRO A 86 -28.00 -6.37 -2.85
CA PRO A 86 -29.27 -6.34 -3.58
C PRO A 86 -30.25 -7.45 -3.17
N ALA A 87 -29.74 -8.54 -2.58
CA ALA A 87 -30.47 -9.78 -2.33
C ALA A 87 -30.47 -10.17 -0.85
N GLY A 88 -31.24 -9.43 -0.04
CA GLY A 88 -31.46 -9.74 1.36
C GLY A 88 -32.27 -8.67 2.08
N THR A 89 -32.84 -9.04 3.23
CA THR A 89 -33.37 -8.11 4.23
C THR A 89 -32.47 -8.04 5.48
N GLU A 90 -31.76 -9.14 5.78
CA GLU A 90 -30.91 -9.30 6.95
C GLU A 90 -29.82 -10.36 6.68
N ILE A 91 -28.58 -10.10 7.12
CA ILE A 91 -27.43 -11.02 7.08
C ILE A 91 -26.63 -10.83 8.38
N LEU A 92 -26.23 -11.92 9.05
CA LEU A 92 -25.53 -11.90 10.34
C LEU A 92 -26.21 -11.00 11.41
N GLY A 93 -27.55 -11.03 11.48
CA GLY A 93 -28.36 -10.22 12.40
C GLY A 93 -28.43 -8.73 12.05
N LEU A 94 -27.85 -8.31 10.93
CA LEU A 94 -27.80 -6.91 10.48
C LEU A 94 -28.69 -6.69 9.26
N ARG A 95 -29.56 -5.68 9.35
CA ARG A 95 -30.41 -5.25 8.22
C ARG A 95 -29.54 -4.84 7.02
N THR A 96 -29.86 -5.39 5.85
CA THR A 96 -29.17 -5.08 4.60
C THR A 96 -29.84 -3.92 3.85
N TYR A 97 -29.05 -3.22 3.04
CA TYR A 97 -29.50 -2.14 2.14
C TYR A 97 -29.12 -2.46 0.69
N PRO A 98 -29.93 -2.09 -0.31
CA PRO A 98 -29.62 -2.44 -1.70
C PRO A 98 -28.38 -1.71 -2.23
N ASN A 99 -28.19 -0.44 -1.84
CA ASN A 99 -27.06 0.41 -2.27
C ASN A 99 -26.51 1.24 -1.09
N VAL A 100 -25.28 1.77 -1.22
CA VAL A 100 -24.65 2.60 -0.17
C VAL A 100 -25.43 3.91 0.05
N ARG A 101 -25.99 4.49 -1.02
CA ARG A 101 -26.82 5.70 -0.96
C ARG A 101 -28.06 5.54 -0.04
N ASP A 102 -28.60 4.33 0.07
CA ASP A 102 -29.86 4.03 0.78
C ASP A 102 -29.68 3.74 2.28
N VAL A 103 -28.43 3.68 2.76
CA VAL A 103 -28.08 3.43 4.17
C VAL A 103 -28.60 4.58 5.07
N PRO A 104 -29.25 4.32 6.23
CA PRO A 104 -29.74 5.37 7.11
C PRO A 104 -28.60 6.01 7.92
N GLY A 105 -28.37 7.30 7.70
CA GLY A 105 -27.33 8.09 8.37
C GLY A 105 -26.02 8.21 7.58
N PRO A 106 -24.96 8.73 8.21
CA PRO A 106 -23.65 8.88 7.58
C PRO A 106 -22.91 7.54 7.47
N VAL A 107 -22.03 7.44 6.47
CA VAL A 107 -21.07 6.36 6.28
C VAL A 107 -19.70 7.02 6.08
N ASP A 108 -18.71 6.67 6.90
CA ASP A 108 -17.38 7.28 6.84
C ASP A 108 -16.45 6.50 5.86
N LEU A 109 -16.55 5.17 5.87
CA LEU A 109 -15.77 4.22 5.06
C LEU A 109 -16.69 3.19 4.36
N ALA A 110 -16.30 2.68 3.19
CA ALA A 110 -16.97 1.55 2.52
C ALA A 110 -15.97 0.46 2.10
N ALA A 111 -16.20 -0.80 2.50
CA ALA A 111 -15.46 -1.96 2.01
C ALA A 111 -16.18 -2.61 0.83
N ILE A 112 -15.52 -2.77 -0.31
CA ILE A 112 -16.14 -3.13 -1.58
C ILE A 112 -15.59 -4.47 -2.09
N MET A 113 -16.50 -5.45 -2.22
CA MET A 113 -16.22 -6.86 -2.57
C MET A 113 -17.20 -7.37 -3.65
N VAL A 114 -17.53 -6.51 -4.62
CA VAL A 114 -18.33 -6.84 -5.82
C VAL A 114 -17.42 -7.09 -7.03
N PRO A 115 -17.87 -7.77 -8.10
CA PRO A 115 -17.10 -7.91 -9.34
C PRO A 115 -16.54 -6.58 -9.88
N ALA A 116 -15.32 -6.59 -10.44
CA ALA A 116 -14.57 -5.38 -10.81
C ALA A 116 -15.37 -4.34 -11.63
N HIS A 117 -16.15 -4.81 -12.61
CA HIS A 117 -16.98 -3.96 -13.47
C HIS A 117 -18.15 -3.25 -12.76
N LEU A 118 -18.46 -3.60 -11.51
CA LEU A 118 -19.46 -2.92 -10.68
C LEU A 118 -18.86 -1.94 -9.68
N VAL A 119 -17.54 -2.01 -9.44
CA VAL A 119 -16.86 -1.14 -8.45
C VAL A 119 -17.00 0.35 -8.76
N PRO A 120 -16.87 0.84 -10.01
CA PRO A 120 -17.09 2.26 -10.31
C PRO A 120 -18.48 2.76 -9.89
N ALA A 121 -19.54 2.01 -10.20
CA ALA A 121 -20.91 2.36 -9.81
C ALA A 121 -21.12 2.39 -8.29
N VAL A 122 -20.46 1.49 -7.54
CA VAL A 122 -20.49 1.52 -6.07
C VAL A 122 -19.74 2.73 -5.51
N LEU A 123 -18.63 3.15 -6.14
CA LEU A 123 -17.92 4.37 -5.72
C LEU A 123 -18.73 5.64 -6.01
N GLU A 124 -19.52 5.67 -7.09
CA GLU A 124 -20.49 6.76 -7.35
C GLU A 124 -21.55 6.84 -6.24
N ASP A 125 -22.06 5.71 -5.76
CA ASP A 125 -22.96 5.69 -4.59
C ASP A 125 -22.27 6.22 -3.34
N CYS A 126 -21.00 5.86 -3.12
CA CYS A 126 -20.21 6.32 -2.00
C CYS A 126 -20.00 7.85 -2.06
N LEU A 127 -19.69 8.41 -3.23
CA LEU A 127 -19.61 9.86 -3.46
C LEU A 127 -20.95 10.56 -3.21
N ALA A 128 -22.04 10.05 -3.79
CA ALA A 128 -23.38 10.59 -3.59
C ALA A 128 -23.81 10.54 -2.10
N LYS A 129 -23.31 9.57 -1.34
CA LYS A 129 -23.51 9.42 0.10
C LYS A 129 -22.57 10.29 0.96
N GLY A 130 -21.52 10.86 0.36
CA GLY A 130 -20.52 11.68 1.04
C GLY A 130 -19.45 10.91 1.82
N VAL A 131 -19.29 9.60 1.53
CA VAL A 131 -18.28 8.69 2.10
C VAL A 131 -16.87 9.24 1.86
N LYS A 132 -15.97 9.06 2.82
CA LYS A 132 -14.62 9.65 2.79
C LYS A 132 -13.55 8.70 2.25
N GLY A 133 -13.69 7.41 2.53
CA GLY A 133 -12.79 6.38 2.01
C GLY A 133 -13.52 5.16 1.47
N ALA A 134 -12.88 4.44 0.56
CA ALA A 134 -13.26 3.10 0.15
C ALA A 134 -12.06 2.14 0.21
N GLU A 135 -12.28 0.95 0.77
CA GLU A 135 -11.37 -0.18 0.65
C GLU A 135 -11.86 -1.06 -0.49
N VAL A 136 -11.14 -1.11 -1.61
CA VAL A 136 -11.50 -1.94 -2.77
C VAL A 136 -10.72 -3.24 -2.70
N PHE A 137 -11.34 -4.28 -2.17
CA PHE A 137 -10.72 -5.60 -2.04
C PHE A 137 -10.69 -6.35 -3.37
N THR A 138 -11.67 -6.06 -4.24
CA THR A 138 -11.83 -6.65 -5.56
C THR A 138 -10.55 -6.53 -6.40
N SER A 139 -10.14 -7.65 -7.00
CA SER A 139 -9.14 -7.75 -8.07
C SER A 139 -9.81 -7.81 -9.46
N GLY A 140 -9.00 -7.79 -10.52
CA GLY A 140 -9.43 -7.64 -11.91
C GLY A 140 -9.10 -6.27 -12.50
N PHE A 141 -8.08 -5.59 -11.98
CA PHE A 141 -7.68 -4.22 -12.35
C PHE A 141 -6.32 -4.22 -13.09
N ALA A 142 -5.46 -3.22 -12.89
CA ALA A 142 -4.22 -3.07 -13.65
C ALA A 142 -3.22 -4.23 -13.46
N GLU A 143 -3.30 -4.95 -12.34
CA GLU A 143 -2.46 -6.12 -12.02
C GLU A 143 -2.65 -7.28 -13.00
N THR A 144 -3.81 -7.36 -13.67
CA THR A 144 -4.09 -8.38 -14.69
C THR A 144 -3.22 -8.25 -15.94
N GLY A 145 -2.65 -7.07 -16.18
CA GLY A 145 -1.99 -6.74 -17.45
C GLY A 145 -2.95 -6.52 -18.63
N GLU A 146 -4.26 -6.68 -18.44
CA GLU A 146 -5.28 -6.45 -19.48
C GLU A 146 -5.61 -4.96 -19.64
N GLU A 147 -5.99 -4.55 -20.86
CA GLU A 147 -6.41 -3.17 -21.13
C GLU A 147 -7.67 -2.79 -20.35
N ARG A 148 -8.67 -3.68 -20.33
CA ARG A 148 -9.92 -3.50 -19.58
C ARG A 148 -9.69 -3.31 -18.07
N GLY A 149 -8.74 -4.06 -17.48
CA GLY A 149 -8.38 -3.90 -16.07
C GLY A 149 -7.73 -2.54 -15.78
N ARG A 150 -6.86 -2.07 -16.67
CA ARG A 150 -6.29 -0.72 -16.61
C ARG A 150 -7.36 0.37 -16.80
N ASP A 151 -8.33 0.19 -17.69
CA ASP A 151 -9.43 1.14 -17.89
C ASP A 151 -10.27 1.33 -16.63
N LEU A 152 -10.67 0.21 -16.02
CA LEU A 152 -11.41 0.24 -14.76
C LEU A 152 -10.61 0.91 -13.65
N GLU A 153 -9.30 0.68 -13.53
CA GLU A 153 -8.45 1.36 -12.53
C GLU A 153 -8.30 2.87 -12.79
N ARG A 154 -8.21 3.27 -14.07
CA ARG A 154 -8.25 4.68 -14.48
C ARG A 154 -9.57 5.34 -14.07
N GLU A 155 -10.69 4.64 -14.24
CA GLU A 155 -12.01 5.10 -13.79
C GLU A 155 -12.05 5.28 -12.26
N LEU A 156 -11.56 4.30 -11.47
CA LEU A 156 -11.47 4.44 -10.01
C LEU A 156 -10.65 5.69 -9.62
N THR A 157 -9.53 5.93 -10.30
CA THR A 157 -8.65 7.08 -10.06
C THR A 157 -9.33 8.41 -10.38
N LEU A 158 -10.17 8.47 -11.42
CA LEU A 158 -10.96 9.65 -11.77
C LEU A 158 -12.08 9.91 -10.76
N ILE A 159 -12.71 8.84 -10.25
CA ILE A 159 -13.74 8.93 -9.20
C ILE A 159 -13.11 9.42 -7.89
N ALA A 160 -11.94 8.90 -7.50
CA ALA A 160 -11.25 9.31 -6.27
C ALA A 160 -11.00 10.83 -6.20
N ARG A 161 -10.53 11.42 -7.31
CA ARG A 161 -10.27 12.86 -7.46
C ARG A 161 -11.48 13.76 -7.22
N ARG A 162 -12.71 13.22 -7.19
CA ARG A 162 -13.94 13.96 -6.91
C ARG A 162 -14.29 14.04 -5.42
N GLY A 163 -13.48 13.47 -4.53
CA GLY A 163 -13.58 13.68 -3.07
C GLY A 163 -13.76 12.42 -2.22
N ILE A 164 -13.36 11.25 -2.73
CA ILE A 164 -13.30 9.98 -1.97
C ILE A 164 -11.89 9.40 -2.10
N ARG A 165 -11.30 8.90 -1.02
CA ARG A 165 -9.98 8.23 -1.08
C ARG A 165 -10.13 6.72 -1.26
N ILE A 166 -9.22 6.08 -1.96
CA ILE A 166 -9.26 4.63 -2.24
C ILE A 166 -8.01 3.94 -1.72
N VAL A 167 -8.20 2.94 -0.86
CA VAL A 167 -7.22 1.91 -0.53
C VAL A 167 -7.47 0.71 -1.45
N GLY A 168 -6.43 0.23 -2.14
CA GLY A 168 -6.56 -0.77 -3.19
C GLY A 168 -6.45 -0.18 -4.61
N PRO A 169 -7.08 -0.81 -5.63
CA PRO A 169 -7.82 -2.08 -5.57
C PRO A 169 -6.93 -3.29 -5.23
N ASN A 170 -7.49 -4.50 -5.24
CA ASN A 170 -6.77 -5.75 -5.01
C ASN A 170 -6.03 -5.77 -3.64
N CYS A 171 -6.74 -5.38 -2.58
CA CYS A 171 -6.18 -5.27 -1.22
C CYS A 171 -6.95 -6.09 -0.17
N PHE A 172 -6.36 -6.25 1.01
CA PHE A 172 -6.99 -6.92 2.16
C PHE A 172 -7.49 -5.93 3.24
N GLY A 173 -7.54 -4.63 2.94
CA GLY A 173 -8.09 -3.57 3.79
C GLY A 173 -7.14 -3.02 4.86
N ILE A 174 -7.70 -2.41 5.91
CA ILE A 174 -6.99 -1.85 7.05
C ILE A 174 -7.31 -2.62 8.34
N TYR A 175 -6.26 -2.94 9.11
CA TYR A 175 -6.35 -3.36 10.50
C TYR A 175 -5.88 -2.25 11.42
N CYS A 176 -6.80 -1.73 12.24
CA CYS A 176 -6.52 -0.67 13.22
C CYS A 176 -7.23 -1.03 14.55
N PRO A 177 -6.50 -1.56 15.54
CA PRO A 177 -7.10 -2.01 16.80
C PRO A 177 -7.86 -0.89 17.55
N ALA A 178 -7.40 0.35 17.41
CA ALA A 178 -8.00 1.50 18.08
C ALA A 178 -9.46 1.76 17.66
N SER A 179 -9.77 1.63 16.37
CA SER A 179 -11.14 1.77 15.83
C SER A 179 -11.92 0.46 15.78
N GLY A 180 -11.24 -0.68 15.83
CA GLY A 180 -11.85 -1.99 15.64
C GLY A 180 -11.94 -2.39 14.15
N LEU A 181 -11.20 -1.75 13.25
CA LEU A 181 -11.04 -2.22 11.88
C LEU A 181 -10.07 -3.41 11.84
N THR A 182 -10.29 -4.36 10.93
CA THR A 182 -9.42 -5.52 10.70
C THR A 182 -9.28 -5.85 9.22
N LEU A 183 -8.25 -6.64 8.86
CA LEU A 183 -8.08 -7.18 7.51
C LEU A 183 -9.05 -8.34 7.25
N LEU A 184 -9.10 -8.81 6.00
CA LEU A 184 -9.65 -10.13 5.67
C LEU A 184 -8.51 -11.18 5.70
N PRO A 185 -8.52 -12.23 6.55
CA PRO A 185 -9.51 -12.67 7.53
C PRO A 185 -9.06 -12.47 8.99
N GLY A 186 -8.84 -11.22 9.42
CA GLY A 186 -8.22 -10.85 10.69
C GLY A 186 -9.13 -10.79 11.92
N GLY A 187 -10.22 -11.57 11.97
CA GLY A 187 -11.15 -11.57 13.11
C GLY A 187 -10.49 -11.95 14.45
N ASP A 188 -9.40 -12.72 14.39
CA ASP A 188 -8.65 -13.26 15.53
C ASP A 188 -7.36 -12.49 15.87
N PHE A 189 -7.14 -11.33 15.24
CA PHE A 189 -5.96 -10.50 15.48
C PHE A 189 -5.96 -9.87 16.88
N PRO A 190 -4.79 -9.47 17.42
CA PRO A 190 -4.72 -8.72 18.69
C PRO A 190 -5.59 -7.46 18.67
N ARG A 191 -6.31 -7.20 19.77
CA ARG A 191 -7.14 -5.99 19.90
C ARG A 191 -6.42 -4.84 20.61
N GLU A 192 -5.22 -5.09 21.15
CA GLU A 192 -4.40 -4.05 21.76
C GLU A 192 -3.68 -3.23 20.68
N SER A 193 -3.79 -1.91 20.75
CA SER A 193 -2.96 -1.01 19.93
C SER A 193 -1.52 -1.00 20.42
N GLY A 194 -0.58 -0.80 19.49
CA GLY A 194 0.84 -0.58 19.79
C GLY A 194 1.48 0.44 18.85
N PRO A 195 2.81 0.60 18.89
CA PRO A 195 3.51 1.69 18.22
C PRO A 195 3.96 1.37 16.79
N VAL A 196 3.68 0.17 16.26
CA VAL A 196 4.17 -0.27 14.94
C VAL A 196 3.12 -0.04 13.86
N ALA A 197 3.47 0.64 12.78
CA ALA A 197 2.69 0.61 11.54
C ALA A 197 3.27 -0.42 10.56
N PHE A 198 2.43 -1.10 9.79
CA PHE A 198 2.88 -1.92 8.65
C PHE A 198 2.15 -1.51 7.37
N ILE A 199 2.91 -1.11 6.35
CA ILE A 199 2.40 -0.75 5.02
C ILE A 199 2.81 -1.85 4.05
N SER A 200 1.85 -2.58 3.48
CA SER A 200 2.13 -3.75 2.64
C SER A 200 1.41 -3.68 1.29
N GLN A 201 2.18 -3.80 0.21
CA GLN A 201 1.65 -3.97 -1.14
C GLN A 201 0.94 -5.33 -1.28
N SER A 202 1.41 -6.36 -0.57
CA SER A 202 0.82 -7.71 -0.55
C SER A 202 -0.19 -7.88 0.59
N GLY A 203 -1.42 -8.30 0.27
CA GLY A 203 -2.42 -8.68 1.27
C GLY A 203 -2.04 -9.94 2.07
N GLY A 204 -1.35 -10.88 1.44
CA GLY A 204 -0.83 -12.08 2.10
C GLY A 204 0.14 -11.73 3.23
N HIS A 205 1.20 -10.98 2.91
CA HIS A 205 2.19 -10.58 3.91
C HIS A 205 1.61 -9.64 5.00
N ALA A 206 0.59 -8.82 4.67
CA ALA A 206 -0.15 -8.05 5.67
C ALA A 206 -0.80 -8.95 6.74
N VAL A 207 -1.41 -10.06 6.33
CA VAL A 207 -2.02 -11.06 7.22
C VAL A 207 -0.97 -11.92 7.94
N GLU A 208 0.08 -12.34 7.25
CA GLU A 208 1.16 -13.15 7.84
C GLU A 208 1.88 -12.38 8.95
N PHE A 209 2.30 -11.13 8.71
CA PHE A 209 2.96 -10.34 9.75
C PHE A 209 2.02 -10.01 10.91
N ALA A 210 0.74 -9.73 10.64
CA ALA A 210 -0.25 -9.51 11.70
C ALA A 210 -0.44 -10.75 12.61
N ARG A 211 -0.34 -11.96 12.04
CA ARG A 211 -0.40 -13.23 12.78
C ARG A 211 0.88 -13.52 13.55
N GLU A 212 2.03 -13.37 12.93
CA GLU A 212 3.33 -13.65 13.57
C GLU A 212 3.61 -12.68 14.74
N ALA A 213 3.29 -11.40 14.54
CA ALA A 213 3.36 -10.35 15.56
C ALA A 213 2.63 -10.71 16.86
N ARG A 214 1.48 -11.40 16.78
CA ARG A 214 0.70 -11.83 17.95
C ARG A 214 1.55 -12.65 18.93
N GLY A 215 2.26 -13.66 18.41
CA GLY A 215 3.11 -14.56 19.20
C GLY A 215 4.41 -13.88 19.67
N ARG A 216 4.95 -12.96 18.88
CA ARG A 216 6.17 -12.21 19.19
C ARG A 216 5.97 -11.02 20.14
N GLY A 217 4.73 -10.68 20.50
CA GLY A 217 4.44 -9.52 21.37
C GLY A 217 4.42 -8.16 20.64
N ILE A 218 4.63 -8.14 19.33
CA ILE A 218 4.47 -6.94 18.49
C ILE A 218 2.99 -6.52 18.52
N ARG A 219 2.73 -5.22 18.61
CA ARG A 219 1.38 -4.62 18.56
C ARG A 219 1.37 -3.43 17.62
N PHE A 220 0.31 -3.34 16.81
CA PHE A 220 0.22 -2.37 15.74
C PHE A 220 -0.62 -1.16 16.11
N SER A 221 -0.27 0.01 15.58
CA SER A 221 -1.19 1.13 15.47
C SER A 221 -2.14 0.85 14.30
N LYS A 222 -1.55 0.51 13.14
CA LYS A 222 -2.22 0.37 11.84
C LYS A 222 -1.45 -0.63 10.97
N VAL A 223 -2.16 -1.59 10.35
CA VAL A 223 -1.65 -2.39 9.23
C VAL A 223 -2.51 -2.08 8.01
N ILE A 224 -1.89 -1.79 6.87
CA ILE A 224 -2.58 -1.42 5.64
C ILE A 224 -2.10 -2.36 4.54
N SER A 225 -3.01 -3.18 4.03
CA SER A 225 -2.85 -3.77 2.70
C SER A 225 -3.38 -2.75 1.70
N TYR A 226 -2.54 -2.26 0.79
CA TYR A 226 -2.94 -1.23 -0.19
C TYR A 226 -3.00 -1.72 -1.64
N GLY A 227 -2.59 -2.97 -1.90
CA GLY A 227 -2.74 -3.61 -3.22
C GLY A 227 -2.07 -2.81 -4.34
N ASN A 228 -2.85 -2.47 -5.38
CA ASN A 228 -2.37 -1.71 -6.53
C ASN A 228 -2.04 -0.23 -6.19
N GLY A 229 -2.57 0.32 -5.09
CA GLY A 229 -2.35 1.70 -4.66
C GLY A 229 -2.72 2.75 -5.73
N CYS A 230 -3.92 2.64 -6.33
CA CYS A 230 -4.28 3.50 -7.46
C CYS A 230 -4.48 4.98 -7.06
N ASP A 231 -4.88 5.22 -5.81
CA ASP A 231 -4.98 6.51 -5.13
C ASP A 231 -4.09 6.57 -3.88
N LEU A 232 -4.48 5.92 -2.76
CA LEU A 232 -3.64 5.83 -1.57
C LEU A 232 -2.53 4.80 -1.78
N ASN A 233 -1.33 5.31 -2.05
CA ASN A 233 -0.11 4.52 -2.28
C ASN A 233 0.85 4.57 -1.07
N GLU A 234 2.00 3.91 -1.20
CA GLU A 234 3.01 3.84 -0.14
C GLU A 234 3.53 5.21 0.33
N ALA A 235 3.59 6.22 -0.56
CA ALA A 235 4.04 7.57 -0.22
C ALA A 235 2.98 8.33 0.59
N ASP A 236 1.70 8.27 0.22
CA ASP A 236 0.61 8.88 1.01
C ASP A 236 0.49 8.24 2.41
N LEU A 237 0.62 6.92 2.49
CA LEU A 237 0.61 6.20 3.76
C LEU A 237 1.83 6.55 4.62
N LEU A 238 3.04 6.65 4.03
CA LEU A 238 4.25 7.02 4.76
C LEU A 238 4.21 8.48 5.24
N GLU A 239 3.60 9.39 4.47
CA GLU A 239 3.37 10.78 4.85
C GLU A 239 2.41 10.89 6.05
N TYR A 240 1.33 10.09 6.06
CA TYR A 240 0.47 9.94 7.24
C TYR A 240 1.24 9.39 8.45
N MET A 241 2.00 8.29 8.29
CA MET A 241 2.77 7.69 9.40
C MET A 241 3.87 8.62 9.93
N ALA A 242 4.38 9.56 9.12
CA ALA A 242 5.31 10.58 9.58
C ALA A 242 4.67 11.54 10.59
N GLN A 243 3.37 11.83 10.42
CA GLN A 243 2.60 12.77 11.24
C GLN A 243 1.92 12.06 12.42
N ASP A 244 1.57 10.78 12.29
CA ASP A 244 0.80 10.02 13.30
C ASP A 244 1.51 9.92 14.64
N GLY A 245 0.85 10.35 15.72
CA GLY A 245 1.37 10.30 17.08
C GLY A 245 1.43 8.89 17.66
N GLU A 246 0.56 7.98 17.22
CA GLU A 246 0.52 6.59 17.70
C GLU A 246 1.70 5.77 17.15
N THR A 247 2.00 5.95 15.87
CA THR A 247 3.06 5.23 15.16
C THR A 247 4.46 5.75 15.54
N LYS A 248 5.33 4.88 16.05
CA LYS A 248 6.75 5.14 16.35
C LYS A 248 7.72 4.38 15.44
N ILE A 249 7.31 3.22 14.93
CA ILE A 249 8.09 2.37 14.00
C ILE A 249 7.24 2.13 12.76
N VAL A 250 7.83 2.20 11.56
CA VAL A 250 7.15 1.89 10.30
C VAL A 250 7.85 0.70 9.63
N ALA A 251 7.18 -0.43 9.57
CA ALA A 251 7.54 -1.56 8.73
C ALA A 251 6.88 -1.40 7.35
N MET A 252 7.55 -1.86 6.29
CA MET A 252 7.02 -1.80 4.92
C MET A 252 7.35 -3.06 4.12
N TYR A 253 6.38 -3.59 3.36
CA TYR A 253 6.61 -4.54 2.28
C TYR A 253 6.29 -3.86 0.95
N ILE A 254 7.29 -3.74 0.08
CA ILE A 254 7.21 -2.98 -1.18
C ILE A 254 7.69 -3.86 -2.34
N GLU A 255 6.89 -3.98 -3.39
CA GLU A 255 7.32 -4.58 -4.67
C GLU A 255 7.87 -3.49 -5.60
N GLY A 256 7.19 -2.35 -5.70
CA GLY A 256 7.62 -1.19 -6.48
C GLY A 256 6.80 0.07 -6.17
N PRO A 257 7.42 1.17 -5.72
CA PRO A 257 6.71 2.40 -5.35
C PRO A 257 6.18 3.11 -6.60
N ARG A 258 4.94 3.60 -6.54
CA ARG A 258 4.28 4.30 -7.64
C ARG A 258 4.90 5.67 -7.89
N GLU A 259 5.35 6.34 -6.82
CA GLU A 259 5.97 7.67 -6.88
C GLU A 259 7.40 7.63 -6.31
N GLY A 260 8.28 6.79 -6.89
CA GLY A 260 9.60 6.49 -6.33
C GLY A 260 10.46 7.69 -5.87
N ARG A 261 10.36 8.86 -6.52
CA ARG A 261 11.04 10.09 -6.06
C ARG A 261 10.43 10.68 -4.77
N ARG A 262 9.11 10.77 -4.68
CA ARG A 262 8.36 11.23 -3.50
C ARG A 262 8.57 10.25 -2.33
N PHE A 263 8.46 8.95 -2.62
CA PHE A 263 8.74 7.89 -1.67
C PHE A 263 10.16 8.01 -1.07
N ALA A 264 11.19 8.10 -1.92
CA ALA A 264 12.58 8.26 -1.46
C ALA A 264 12.81 9.51 -0.61
N GLN A 265 12.15 10.63 -0.93
CA GLN A 265 12.20 11.86 -0.13
C GLN A 265 11.55 11.67 1.25
N LEU A 266 10.37 11.04 1.31
CA LEU A 266 9.66 10.76 2.56
C LEU A 266 10.45 9.78 3.46
N VAL A 267 11.02 8.71 2.90
CA VAL A 267 11.86 7.76 3.65
C VAL A 267 13.08 8.48 4.23
N ARG A 268 13.80 9.29 3.44
CA ARG A 268 14.93 10.12 3.94
C ARG A 268 14.52 11.09 5.05
N GLY A 269 13.34 11.70 4.94
CA GLY A 269 12.82 12.65 5.93
C GLY A 269 12.26 11.99 7.20
N LEU A 270 11.83 10.72 7.13
CA LEU A 270 11.21 10.02 8.26
C LEU A 270 12.19 9.15 9.04
N ALA A 271 13.04 8.38 8.37
CA ALA A 271 13.93 7.38 9.00
C ALA A 271 14.81 7.93 10.14
N PRO A 272 15.34 9.19 10.09
CA PRO A 272 16.09 9.78 11.20
C PRO A 272 15.25 10.11 12.46
N ARG A 273 13.91 10.04 12.38
CA ARG A 273 12.97 10.42 13.45
C ARG A 273 12.11 9.26 13.95
N LYS A 274 11.80 8.30 13.07
CA LYS A 274 11.07 7.06 13.36
C LYS A 274 11.76 5.93 12.58
N PRO A 275 12.13 4.79 13.18
CA PRO A 275 12.69 3.68 12.44
C PRO A 275 11.78 3.26 11.28
N VAL A 276 12.36 3.17 10.08
CA VAL A 276 11.69 2.67 8.87
C VAL A 276 12.39 1.39 8.45
N VAL A 277 11.68 0.26 8.47
CA VAL A 277 12.19 -1.07 8.09
C VAL A 277 11.51 -1.48 6.79
N ILE A 278 12.27 -1.84 5.76
CA ILE A 278 11.74 -2.07 4.41
C ILE A 278 12.16 -3.45 3.91
N TRP A 279 11.17 -4.34 3.78
CA TRP A 279 11.29 -5.55 3.01
C TRP A 279 10.97 -5.24 1.54
N LYS A 280 12.03 -5.12 0.72
CA LYS A 280 11.90 -4.88 -0.72
C LYS A 280 11.85 -6.20 -1.48
N ALA A 281 10.68 -6.55 -2.01
CA ALA A 281 10.52 -7.72 -2.87
C ALA A 281 11.15 -7.49 -4.25
N GLY A 282 11.48 -8.56 -4.98
CA GLY A 282 11.82 -8.48 -6.39
C GLY A 282 13.15 -7.81 -6.76
N LEU A 283 14.15 -7.80 -5.87
CA LEU A 283 15.51 -7.32 -6.17
C LEU A 283 16.24 -8.24 -7.17
N THR A 284 16.06 -9.56 -7.08
CA THR A 284 16.69 -10.52 -8.00
C THR A 284 16.01 -10.52 -9.37
N ARG A 285 16.73 -10.89 -10.43
CA ARG A 285 16.15 -11.03 -11.79
C ARG A 285 14.90 -11.92 -11.85
N ALA A 286 14.82 -12.97 -11.03
CA ALA A 286 13.66 -13.85 -10.97
C ALA A 286 12.50 -13.20 -10.20
N GLY A 287 12.78 -12.62 -9.03
CA GLY A 287 11.79 -11.93 -8.22
C GLY A 287 11.21 -10.70 -8.91
N GLY A 288 12.03 -9.93 -9.63
CA GLY A 288 11.58 -8.75 -10.38
C GLY A 288 10.58 -9.10 -11.49
N ARG A 289 10.78 -10.23 -12.19
CA ARG A 289 9.78 -10.75 -13.14
C ARG A 289 8.50 -11.19 -12.44
N ALA A 290 8.61 -11.90 -11.31
CA ALA A 290 7.45 -12.37 -10.56
C ALA A 290 6.61 -11.19 -10.02
N ALA A 291 7.24 -10.18 -9.42
CA ALA A 291 6.59 -8.95 -8.97
C ALA A 291 5.92 -8.19 -10.13
N HIS A 292 6.61 -8.06 -11.27
CA HIS A 292 6.03 -7.41 -12.45
C HIS A 292 4.79 -8.15 -12.97
N SER A 293 4.80 -9.49 -12.99
CA SER A 293 3.61 -10.29 -13.34
C SER A 293 2.53 -10.34 -12.26
N HIS A 294 2.82 -9.92 -11.02
CA HIS A 294 1.89 -9.98 -9.88
C HIS A 294 1.16 -8.66 -9.62
N THR A 295 1.86 -7.52 -9.74
CA THR A 295 1.30 -6.18 -9.44
C THR A 295 1.39 -5.19 -10.61
N ALA A 296 1.87 -5.62 -11.78
CA ALA A 296 2.22 -4.74 -12.91
C ALA A 296 3.24 -3.63 -12.57
N SER A 297 3.86 -3.69 -11.38
CA SER A 297 4.83 -2.69 -10.93
C SER A 297 6.20 -2.91 -11.59
N LEU A 298 6.92 -1.81 -11.86
CA LEU A 298 8.32 -1.88 -12.27
C LEU A 298 9.18 -1.90 -11.00
N GLY A 299 9.59 -3.09 -10.58
CA GLY A 299 10.58 -3.26 -9.53
C GLY A 299 11.89 -2.58 -9.92
N GLY A 300 12.19 -1.44 -9.30
CA GLY A 300 13.39 -0.67 -9.59
C GLY A 300 14.69 -1.43 -9.30
N GLU A 301 15.75 -1.08 -10.03
CA GLU A 301 17.06 -1.75 -9.96
C GLU A 301 17.63 -1.79 -8.54
N GLU A 302 18.29 -2.89 -8.20
CA GLU A 302 18.93 -3.15 -6.90
C GLU A 302 19.85 -2.00 -6.47
N ALA A 303 20.69 -1.49 -7.40
CA ALA A 303 21.59 -0.36 -7.14
C ALA A 303 20.87 0.93 -6.70
N VAL A 304 19.62 1.15 -7.11
CA VAL A 304 18.81 2.32 -6.72
C VAL A 304 18.29 2.16 -5.29
N TRP A 305 17.92 0.94 -4.89
CA TRP A 305 17.50 0.61 -3.53
C TRP A 305 18.67 0.65 -2.57
N ASP A 306 19.81 0.07 -2.95
CA ASP A 306 21.08 0.20 -2.25
C ASP A 306 21.46 1.66 -1.99
N ALA A 307 21.37 2.52 -3.00
CA ALA A 307 21.62 3.94 -2.86
C ALA A 307 20.61 4.62 -1.91
N LEU A 308 19.34 4.22 -1.94
CA LEU A 308 18.32 4.70 -1.00
C LEU A 308 18.66 4.30 0.44
N PHE A 309 18.98 3.04 0.72
CA PHE A 309 19.35 2.56 2.07
C PHE A 309 20.67 3.14 2.58
N LYS A 310 21.60 3.50 1.70
CA LYS A 310 22.85 4.19 2.06
C LYS A 310 22.63 5.69 2.34
N GLN A 311 21.54 6.29 1.85
CA GLN A 311 21.25 7.74 1.95
C GLN A 311 20.11 8.08 2.91
N ALA A 312 19.20 7.15 3.15
CA ALA A 312 18.16 7.21 4.17
C ALA A 312 18.50 6.17 5.24
N ALA A 313 18.39 6.52 6.52
CA ALA A 313 18.65 5.60 7.64
C ALA A 313 17.55 4.52 7.82
N ALA A 314 16.95 4.06 6.73
CA ALA A 314 15.98 2.98 6.69
C ALA A 314 16.72 1.63 6.64
N VAL A 315 16.21 0.64 7.36
CA VAL A 315 16.83 -0.67 7.49
C VAL A 315 16.25 -1.61 6.42
N PRO A 316 17.04 -2.10 5.45
CA PRO A 316 16.61 -3.16 4.55
C PRO A 316 16.53 -4.48 5.32
N VAL A 317 15.56 -5.33 4.96
CA VAL A 317 15.43 -6.71 5.46
C VAL A 317 15.01 -7.67 4.36
N CYS A 318 15.36 -8.94 4.48
CA CYS A 318 15.18 -10.01 3.49
C CYS A 318 14.27 -11.13 3.99
N GLY A 319 13.08 -10.79 4.48
CA GLY A 319 12.07 -11.78 4.86
C GLY A 319 11.18 -11.32 6.00
N LEU A 320 10.16 -12.12 6.29
CA LEU A 320 9.20 -11.84 7.36
C LEU A 320 9.83 -11.98 8.75
N GLU A 321 10.67 -13.00 8.96
CA GLU A 321 11.37 -13.25 10.22
C GLU A 321 12.33 -12.10 10.56
N GLU A 322 13.19 -11.72 9.61
CA GLU A 322 14.13 -10.59 9.79
C GLU A 322 13.39 -9.25 9.97
N LEU A 323 12.25 -9.05 9.29
CA LEU A 323 11.36 -7.89 9.53
C LEU A 323 10.84 -7.88 10.97
N ALA A 324 10.39 -9.04 11.47
CA ALA A 324 9.87 -9.17 12.83
C ALA A 324 10.95 -8.95 13.89
N ASP A 325 12.13 -9.56 13.73
CA ASP A 325 13.26 -9.43 14.64
C ASP A 325 13.80 -7.98 14.66
N THR A 326 13.89 -7.34 13.50
CA THR A 326 14.29 -5.92 13.40
C THR A 326 13.28 -5.00 14.09
N VAL A 327 11.98 -5.27 13.95
CA VAL A 327 10.93 -4.52 14.66
C VAL A 327 11.01 -4.76 16.18
N LEU A 328 11.26 -6.00 16.64
CA LEU A 328 11.48 -6.31 18.06
C LEU A 328 12.70 -5.57 18.63
N ALA A 329 13.80 -5.52 17.87
CA ALA A 329 14.99 -4.77 18.26
C ALA A 329 14.66 -3.29 18.49
N PHE A 330 13.93 -2.65 17.56
CA PHE A 330 13.50 -1.24 17.73
C PHE A 330 12.43 -1.03 18.83
N LEU A 331 11.69 -2.05 19.22
CA LEU A 331 10.71 -1.98 20.33
C LEU A 331 11.38 -2.05 21.71
N HIS A 332 12.47 -2.81 21.84
CA HIS A 332 13.01 -3.20 23.15
C HIS A 332 14.44 -2.72 23.42
N LEU A 333 15.22 -2.39 22.39
CA LEU A 333 16.60 -1.93 22.55
C LEU A 333 16.67 -0.39 22.48
N PRO A 334 17.52 0.25 23.30
CA PRO A 334 17.83 1.66 23.13
C PRO A 334 18.63 1.89 21.83
N ALA A 335 18.64 3.13 21.34
CA ALA A 335 19.49 3.51 20.23
C ALA A 335 20.98 3.22 20.55
N SER A 336 21.67 2.50 19.67
CA SER A 336 23.07 2.16 19.89
C SER A 336 23.97 3.39 19.85
N THR A 337 24.95 3.44 20.75
CA THR A 337 25.99 4.47 20.81
C THR A 337 27.28 4.08 20.06
N GLY A 338 27.32 2.92 19.40
CA GLY A 338 28.49 2.49 18.63
C GLY A 338 28.38 1.10 17.99
N ARG A 339 29.52 0.58 17.50
CA ARG A 339 29.62 -0.72 16.82
C ARG A 339 30.21 -1.85 17.69
N ARG A 340 30.53 -1.59 18.96
CA ARG A 340 31.12 -2.61 19.85
C ARG A 340 30.03 -3.44 20.49
N ALA A 341 29.78 -4.63 19.94
CA ALA A 341 28.97 -5.66 20.57
C ALA A 341 29.78 -6.49 21.57
N GLY A 342 29.10 -7.14 22.52
CA GLY A 342 29.69 -8.14 23.41
C GLY A 342 28.73 -9.31 23.54
N VAL A 343 29.18 -10.51 23.17
CA VAL A 343 28.37 -11.74 23.19
C VAL A 343 28.58 -12.46 24.53
N VAL A 344 27.50 -12.75 25.24
CA VAL A 344 27.50 -13.53 26.48
C VAL A 344 26.44 -14.62 26.37
N GLY A 345 26.84 -15.89 26.41
CA GLY A 345 25.96 -17.04 26.20
C GLY A 345 26.39 -18.25 27.03
N GLY A 346 25.43 -19.12 27.36
CA GLY A 346 25.63 -20.26 28.26
C GLY A 346 26.37 -21.47 27.65
N GLY A 347 26.71 -21.43 26.37
CA GLY A 347 27.39 -22.54 25.68
C GLY A 347 28.23 -22.07 24.50
N GLY A 348 29.41 -22.66 24.32
CA GLY A 348 30.42 -22.20 23.37
C GLY A 348 29.93 -22.10 21.92
N GLY A 349 29.26 -23.14 21.40
CA GLY A 349 28.77 -23.14 20.01
C GLY A 349 27.72 -22.06 19.72
N ILE A 350 26.86 -21.76 20.69
CA ILE A 350 25.87 -20.66 20.58
C ILE A 350 26.59 -19.32 20.54
N SER A 351 27.62 -19.13 21.38
CA SER A 351 28.42 -17.92 21.41
C SER A 351 29.27 -17.72 20.14
N VAL A 352 29.74 -18.80 19.50
CA VAL A 352 30.43 -18.74 18.20
C VAL A 352 29.46 -18.28 17.11
N ALA A 353 28.32 -18.95 16.94
CA ALA A 353 27.34 -18.57 15.91
C ALA A 353 26.80 -17.15 16.11
N ALA A 354 26.62 -16.70 17.36
CA ALA A 354 26.22 -15.33 17.67
C ALA A 354 27.35 -14.31 17.43
N ALA A 355 28.63 -14.68 17.56
CA ALA A 355 29.76 -13.83 17.21
C ALA A 355 29.92 -13.72 15.68
N ASP A 356 29.80 -14.83 14.96
CA ASP A 356 29.83 -14.86 13.48
C ASP A 356 28.70 -13.99 12.88
N ALA A 357 27.54 -13.91 13.54
CA ALA A 357 26.43 -13.05 13.13
C ALA A 357 26.59 -11.55 13.51
N CYS A 358 27.64 -11.18 14.26
CA CYS A 358 27.94 -9.80 14.63
C CYS A 358 29.03 -9.12 13.78
N ASP A 359 29.77 -9.88 12.95
CA ASP A 359 30.93 -9.43 12.16
C ASP A 359 30.54 -8.97 10.74
#